data_AF-A0A966MSC0-F1
#
_entry.id   AF-A0A966MSC0-F1
#
_cell.length_a   1.000
_cell.length_b   1.000
_cell.length_c   1.000
_cell.angle_alpha   90.00
_cell.angle_beta   90.00
_cell.angle_gamma   90.00
#
_symmetry.space_group_name_H-M   'P 1'
#
loop_
_entity.id
_entity.type
_entity.pdbx_description
1 polymer ?
#
loop_
_entity_poly.entity_id
_entity_poly.type
_entity_poly.pdbx_seq_one_letter_code
_entity_poly.pdbx_strand_id
1 'polypeptide(L)' 'MDGSIDPALGSRLDTLAERLVDVAGELDDLTFDLLRQAVADGAERPPLDRELQKVRRSLDKAIGILRSQTD' A
#
# COMPACT_ATOMS: atom_id res chain seq x y z
N MET A 1 -8.66 -5.35 -30.56
CA MET A 1 -9.18 -6.46 -29.74
C MET A 1 -10.06 -5.81 -28.73
N ASP A 2 -11.36 -6.08 -28.74
CA ASP A 2 -12.25 -5.66 -27.66
C ASP A 2 -11.91 -6.55 -26.45
N GLY A 3 -10.90 -6.12 -25.70
CA GLY A 3 -10.25 -6.83 -24.61
C GLY A 3 -10.91 -6.54 -23.28
N SER A 4 -12.25 -6.43 -23.28
CA SER A 4 -13.01 -6.25 -22.05
C SER A 4 -12.78 -7.47 -21.15
N ILE A 5 -12.18 -7.24 -19.99
CA ILE A 5 -12.02 -8.26 -18.96
C ILE A 5 -13.39 -8.70 -18.45
N ASP A 6 -13.51 -9.98 -18.09
CA ASP A 6 -14.71 -10.53 -17.45
C ASP A 6 -15.14 -9.61 -16.27
N PRO A 7 -16.39 -9.12 -16.23
CA PRO A 7 -16.88 -8.26 -15.14
C PRO A 7 -16.66 -8.86 -13.74
N ALA A 8 -16.74 -10.18 -13.59
CA ALA A 8 -16.47 -10.84 -12.32
C ALA A 8 -14.98 -10.77 -11.95
N LEU A 9 -14.08 -10.82 -12.93
CA LEU A 9 -12.66 -10.62 -12.70
C LEU A 9 -12.36 -9.15 -12.37
N GLY A 10 -12.98 -8.20 -13.08
CA GLY A 10 -12.85 -6.76 -12.80
C GLY A 10 -13.20 -6.43 -11.35
N SER A 11 -14.38 -6.87 -10.89
CA SER A 11 -14.79 -6.68 -9.49
C SER A 11 -13.80 -7.26 -8.48
N ARG A 12 -13.19 -8.42 -8.77
CA ARG A 12 -12.17 -9.02 -7.90
C ARG A 12 -10.86 -8.22 -7.87
N LEU A 13 -10.47 -7.61 -9.00
CA LEU A 13 -9.30 -6.73 -9.06
C LEU A 13 -9.54 -5.46 -8.24
N ASP A 14 -10.74 -4.88 -8.30
CA ASP A 14 -11.12 -3.71 -7.50
C ASP A 14 -11.11 -4.02 -6.00
N THR A 15 -11.73 -5.13 -5.58
CA THR A 15 -11.68 -5.58 -4.18
C THR A 15 -10.25 -5.83 -3.70
N LEU A 16 -9.38 -6.37 -4.57
CA LEU A 16 -7.97 -6.55 -4.22
C LEU A 16 -7.29 -5.19 -4.04
N ALA A 17 -7.53 -4.23 -4.94
CA ALA A 17 -6.98 -2.88 -4.84
C ALA A 17 -7.43 -2.17 -3.56
N GLU A 18 -8.71 -2.30 -3.17
CA GLU A 18 -9.23 -1.78 -1.89
C GLU A 18 -8.50 -2.37 -0.69
N ARG A 19 -8.32 -3.69 -0.65
CA ARG A 19 -7.57 -4.34 0.44
C ARG A 19 -6.11 -3.88 0.49
N LEU A 20 -5.49 -3.61 -0.66
CA LEU A 20 -4.13 -3.06 -0.67
C LEU A 20 -4.09 -1.62 -0.15
N VAL A 21 -5.15 -0.83 -0.33
CA VAL A 21 -5.28 0.51 0.27
C VAL A 21 -5.31 0.39 1.81
N ASP A 22 -6.08 -0.55 2.34
CA ASP A 22 -6.15 -0.79 3.79
C ASP A 22 -4.77 -1.16 4.36
N VAL A 23 -4.07 -2.10 3.72
CA VAL A 23 -2.71 -2.49 4.11
C VAL A 23 -1.71 -1.33 3.99
N ALA A 24 -1.86 -0.46 2.99
CA ALA A 24 -1.04 0.74 2.88
C ALA A 24 -1.27 1.71 4.06
N GLY A 25 -2.50 1.83 4.54
CA GLY A 25 -2.84 2.57 5.75
C GLY A 25 -2.19 1.96 7.00
N GLU A 26 -2.26 0.63 7.15
CA GLU A 26 -1.60 -0.07 8.26
C GLU A 26 -0.07 0.17 8.28
N LEU A 27 0.57 0.26 7.11
CA LEU A 27 2.00 0.58 7.02
C LEU A 27 2.31 2.02 7.45
N ASP A 28 1.41 2.96 7.20
CA ASP A 28 1.54 4.35 7.65
C ASP A 28 1.41 4.43 9.18
N ASP A 29 0.45 3.71 9.77
CA ASP A 29 0.29 3.59 11.23
C ASP A 29 1.54 2.97 11.89
N LEU A 30 2.06 1.88 11.33
CA LEU A 30 3.30 1.26 11.82
C LEU A 30 4.52 2.19 11.70
N THR A 31 4.59 2.99 10.62
CA THR A 31 5.64 3.99 10.46
C THR A 31 5.51 5.07 11.54
N PHE A 32 4.29 5.53 11.83
CA PHE A 32 4.04 6.50 12.89
C PHE A 32 4.47 5.96 14.26
N ASP A 33 4.09 4.74 14.61
CA ASP A 33 4.47 4.10 15.87
C ASP A 33 5.98 3.93 16.00
N LEU A 34 6.65 3.51 14.92
CA LEU A 34 8.11 3.38 14.87
C LEU A 34 8.81 4.72 15.15
N LEU A 35 8.36 5.80 14.51
CA LEU A 35 8.93 7.13 14.70
C LEU A 35 8.64 7.68 16.09
N ARG A 36 7.42 7.45 16.61
CA ARG A 36 7.02 7.84 17.96
C ARG A 36 7.90 7.17 19.02
N GLN A 37 8.18 5.88 18.86
CA GLN A 37 9.05 5.12 19.75
C GLN A 37 10.50 5.64 19.69
N ALA A 38 11.03 5.89 18.50
CA ALA A 38 12.38 6.44 18.35
C ALA A 38 12.55 7.79 19.06
N VAL A 39 11.56 8.68 18.94
CA VAL A 39 11.55 9.96 19.67
C VAL A 39 11.51 9.75 21.18
N ALA A 40 10.66 8.84 21.68
CA ALA A 40 10.56 8.53 23.10
C ALA A 40 11.88 7.98 23.67
N ASP A 41 12.62 7.21 22.88
CA ASP A 41 13.90 6.64 23.26
C ASP A 41 15.09 7.60 23.05
N GLY A 42 14.84 8.82 22.54
CA GLY A 42 15.90 9.76 22.16
C GLY A 42 16.81 9.24 21.04
N ALA A 43 16.32 8.29 20.26
CA ALA A 43 17.03 7.64 19.18
C ALA A 43 16.85 8.39 17.85
N GLU A 44 17.78 8.16 16.93
CA GLU A 44 17.64 8.63 15.55
C GLU A 44 16.55 7.85 14.79
N ARG A 45 16.16 8.37 13.61
CA ARG A 45 15.18 7.73 12.73
C ARG A 45 15.62 6.30 12.37
N PRO A 46 14.83 5.26 12.73
CA PRO A 46 15.25 3.87 12.52
C PRO A 46 15.35 3.52 11.03
N PRO A 47 16.33 2.71 10.59
CA PRO A 47 16.44 2.27 9.18
C PRO A 47 15.19 1.56 8.66
N LEU A 48 14.43 0.91 9.56
CA LEU A 48 13.18 0.22 9.23
C LEU A 48 12.14 1.14 8.60
N ASP A 49 12.09 2.42 8.98
CA ASP A 49 11.15 3.39 8.39
C ASP A 49 11.33 3.49 6.87
N ARG A 50 12.59 3.49 6.39
CA ARG A 50 12.86 3.54 4.95
C ARG A 50 12.34 2.31 4.23
N GLU A 51 12.44 1.14 4.84
CA GLU A 51 11.93 -0.10 4.27
C GLU A 51 10.39 -0.12 4.26
N LEU A 52 9.73 0.31 5.34
CA LEU A 52 8.27 0.45 5.38
C LEU A 52 7.76 1.41 4.29
N GLN A 53 8.43 2.55 4.10
CA GLN A 53 8.11 3.51 3.05
C GLN A 53 8.33 2.95 1.62
N LYS A 54 9.27 2.02 1.42
CA LYS A 54 9.42 1.32 0.13
C LYS A 54 8.27 0.34 -0.11
N VAL A 55 7.85 -0.39 0.93
CA VAL A 55 6.71 -1.32 0.82
C VAL A 55 5.44 -0.54 0.49
N ARG A 56 5.16 0.54 1.23
CA ARG A 56 4.01 1.43 0.96
C ARG A 56 3.96 1.87 -0.50
N ARG A 57 5.04 2.46 -1.01
CA ARG A 57 5.11 2.90 -2.42
C ARG A 57 4.91 1.77 -3.43
N SER A 58 5.34 0.56 -3.09
CA SER A 58 5.10 -0.61 -3.93
C SER A 58 3.62 -0.98 -3.96
N LEU A 59 2.90 -0.84 -2.84
CA LEU A 59 1.45 -1.03 -2.77
C LEU A 59 0.70 0.02 -3.59
N ASP A 60 1.06 1.31 -3.47
CA ASP A 60 0.42 2.36 -4.28
C ASP A 60 0.52 2.08 -5.78
N LYS A 61 1.71 1.62 -6.21
CA LYS A 61 1.95 1.26 -7.60
C LYS A 61 1.10 0.06 -8.01
N ALA A 62 1.02 -0.97 -7.16
CA ALA A 62 0.17 -2.13 -7.41
C ALA A 62 -1.31 -1.73 -7.53
N ILE A 63 -1.81 -0.89 -6.62
CA ILE A 63 -3.18 -0.35 -6.64
C ILE A 63 -3.45 0.38 -7.96
N GLY A 64 -2.56 1.27 -8.38
CA GLY A 64 -2.69 2.00 -9.64
C GLY A 64 -2.72 1.07 -10.86
N ILE A 65 -1.86 0.04 -10.88
CA ILE A 65 -1.83 -0.96 -11.96
C ILE A 65 -3.13 -1.77 -11.99
N LEU A 66 -3.67 -2.16 -10.83
CA LEU A 66 -4.91 -2.94 -10.75
C LEU A 66 -6.11 -2.13 -11.24
N ARG A 67 -6.24 -0.87 -10.79
CA ARG A 67 -7.34 0.02 -11.19
C ARG A 67 -7.30 0.37 -12.67
N SER A 68 -6.10 0.51 -13.25
CA SER A 68 -5.97 0.74 -14.69
C SER A 68 -6.39 -0.45 -15.56
N GLN A 69 -6.75 -1.61 -14.97
CA GLN A 69 -7.35 -2.72 -15.71
C GLN A 69 -8.88 -2.65 -15.71
N THR A 70 -9.48 -1.91 -14.77
CA THR A 70 -10.94 -1.82 -14.56
C THR A 70 -11.54 -0.49 -15.04
N ASP A 71 -10.71 0.55 -15.20
CA ASP A 71 -11.03 1.84 -15.85
C ASP A 71 -11.17 1.72 -17.39
#